data_AF-A0A1Z8QEF6-F1
#
_entry.id   AF-A0A1Z8QEF6-F1
#
_cell.length_a   1.000
_cell.length_b   1.000
_cell.length_c   1.000
_cell.angle_alpha   90.00
_cell.angle_beta   90.00
_cell.angle_gamma   90.00
#
_symmetry.space_group_name_H-M   'P 1'
#
loop_
_entity.id
_entity.type
_entity.pdbx_description
1 polymer ?
#
loop_
_entity_poly.entity_id
_entity_poly.type
_entity_poly.pdbx_seq_one_letter_code
_entity_poly.pdbx_strand_id
1 'polypeptide(L)' 'MNNIKSWIGDFTGIVVGLIALGVVAGVVFGDVPFVGGIAANFSDTVNMLGDAGAVGALVLAILVGLYD' A
#
# COMPACT_ATOMS: atom_id res chain seq x y z
N MET A 1 26.18 -13.63 -15.26
CA MET A 1 24.74 -13.76 -14.90
C MET A 1 24.41 -13.31 -13.47
N ASN A 2 25.26 -13.54 -12.46
CA ASN A 2 25.02 -13.03 -11.10
C ASN A 2 25.02 -11.50 -10.96
N ASN A 3 25.89 -10.81 -11.68
CA ASN A 3 26.01 -9.34 -11.56
C ASN A 3 24.76 -8.60 -12.04
N ILE A 4 24.09 -9.11 -13.09
CA ILE A 4 22.84 -8.52 -13.60
C ILE A 4 21.70 -8.69 -12.58
N LYS A 5 21.59 -9.86 -11.94
CA LYS A 5 20.61 -10.07 -10.87
C LYS A 5 20.89 -9.17 -9.66
N SER A 6 22.16 -9.00 -9.30
CA SER A 6 22.58 -8.09 -8.22
C SER A 6 22.16 -6.66 -8.53
N TRP A 7 22.48 -6.15 -9.72
CA TRP A 7 22.13 -4.80 -10.13
C TRP A 7 20.63 -4.54 -10.18
N ILE A 8 19.85 -5.52 -10.63
CA ILE A 8 18.39 -5.43 -10.59
C ILE A 8 17.90 -5.34 -9.15
N GLY A 9 18.48 -6.14 -8.23
CA GLY A 9 18.16 -6.06 -6.81
C GLY A 9 18.46 -4.68 -6.21
N ASP A 10 19.65 -4.16 -6.47
CA ASP A 10 20.09 -2.84 -5.99
C ASP A 10 19.19 -1.72 -6.53
N PHE A 11 18.88 -1.75 -7.83
CA PHE A 11 17.98 -0.77 -8.45
C PHE A 11 16.53 -0.89 -7.93
N THR A 12 16.03 -2.11 -7.74
CA THR A 12 14.72 -2.35 -7.15
C THR A 12 14.67 -1.78 -5.73
N GLY A 13 15.73 -1.95 -4.94
CA GLY A 13 15.84 -1.37 -3.60
C GLY A 13 15.70 0.16 -3.62
N ILE A 14 16.37 0.83 -4.56
CA ILE A 14 16.25 2.29 -4.75
C ILE A 14 14.81 2.66 -5.11
N VAL A 15 14.20 1.99 -6.10
CA VAL A 15 12.82 2.28 -6.54
C VAL A 15 11.83 2.09 -5.40
N VAL A 16 11.93 1.00 -4.62
CA VAL A 16 11.08 0.77 -3.44
C VAL A 16 11.25 1.87 -2.39
N GLY A 17 12.49 2.31 -2.15
CA GLY A 17 12.77 3.44 -1.27
C GLY A 17 12.08 4.74 -1.74
N LEU A 18 12.03 4.97 -3.05
CA LEU A 18 11.34 6.14 -3.64
C LEU A 18 9.82 6.06 -3.48
N ILE A 19 9.22 4.86 -3.48
CA ILE A 19 7.78 4.70 -3.18
C ILE A 19 7.48 5.18 -1.76
N ALA A 20 8.25 4.73 -0.78
CA ALA A 20 8.07 5.14 0.62
C ALA A 20 8.24 6.65 0.81
N LEU A 21 9.28 7.22 0.20
CA LEU A 21 9.49 8.68 0.17
C LEU A 21 8.32 9.40 -0.49
N GLY A 22 7.78 8.85 -1.57
CA GLY A 22 6.61 9.38 -2.26
C GLY A 22 5.37 9.40 -1.37
N VAL A 23 5.03 8.30 -0.73
CA VAL A 23 3.86 8.27 0.18
C VAL A 23 4.00 9.30 1.29
N VAL A 24 5.17 9.38 1.94
CA VAL A 24 5.41 10.36 3.02
C VAL A 24 5.33 11.80 2.51
N ALA A 25 5.95 12.10 1.37
CA ALA A 25 5.92 13.44 0.79
C ALA A 25 4.50 13.85 0.36
N GLY A 26 3.73 12.94 -0.24
CA GLY A 26 2.34 13.19 -0.60
C GLY A 26 1.44 13.44 0.61
N VAL A 27 1.67 12.74 1.73
CA VAL A 27 0.92 12.98 2.98
C VAL A 27 1.30 14.31 3.63
N VAL A 28 2.58 14.67 3.67
CA VAL A 28 3.06 15.87 4.37
C VAL A 28 2.83 17.15 3.57
N PHE A 29 3.11 17.11 2.27
CA PHE A 29 3.12 18.30 1.41
C PHE A 29 1.95 18.35 0.43
N GLY A 30 1.15 17.28 0.30
CA GLY A 30 0.02 17.23 -0.61
C GLY A 30 0.44 17.02 -2.07
N ASP A 31 0.21 18.04 -2.92
CA ASP A 31 0.41 17.94 -4.37
C ASP A 31 1.89 18.12 -4.75
N VAL A 32 2.65 17.04 -4.62
CA VAL A 32 4.07 16.99 -5.00
C VAL A 32 4.20 16.36 -6.40
N PRO A 33 4.87 17.04 -7.35
CA PRO A 33 5.13 16.50 -8.69
C PRO A 33 5.79 15.11 -8.62
N PHE A 34 5.41 14.21 -9.54
CA PHE A 34 5.89 12.81 -9.61
C PHE A 34 5.44 11.87 -8.48
N VAL A 35 4.84 12.39 -7.41
CA VAL A 35 4.53 11.63 -6.20
C VAL A 35 3.02 11.47 -5.96
N GLY A 36 2.19 12.38 -6.46
CA GLY A 36 0.74 12.34 -6.26
C GLY A 36 0.08 11.00 -6.63
N GLY A 37 0.53 10.37 -7.72
CA GLY A 37 0.03 9.04 -8.11
C GLY A 37 0.41 7.92 -7.13
N ILE A 38 1.55 8.02 -6.45
CA ILE A 38 2.02 7.01 -5.49
C ILE A 38 1.16 7.06 -4.22
N ALA A 39 0.94 8.26 -3.69
CA ALA A 39 0.12 8.46 -2.49
C ALA A 39 -1.36 8.09 -2.75
N ALA A 40 -1.90 8.44 -3.91
CA ALA A 40 -3.25 8.05 -4.31
C ALA A 40 -3.42 6.53 -4.40
N ASN A 41 -2.54 5.84 -5.14
CA ASN A 41 -2.58 4.38 -5.27
C ASN A 41 -2.44 3.66 -3.91
N PHE A 42 -1.60 4.20 -3.02
CA PHE A 42 -1.47 3.66 -1.66
C PHE A 42 -2.76 3.86 -0.85
N SER A 43 -3.34 5.06 -0.87
CA SER A 43 -4.61 5.35 -0.20
C SER A 43 -5.74 4.46 -0.70
N ASP A 44 -5.84 4.26 -2.01
CA ASP A 44 -6.85 3.39 -2.63
C ASP A 44 -6.70 1.94 -2.16
N THR A 45 -5.46 1.46 -2.05
CA THR A 45 -5.17 0.12 -1.52
C THR A 45 -5.59 0.00 -0.05
N VAL A 46 -5.29 1.01 0.77
CA VAL A 46 -5.69 1.02 2.19
C VAL A 46 -7.21 1.08 2.33
N ASN A 47 -7.89 1.88 1.52
CA ASN A 47 -9.36 1.96 1.52
C ASN A 47 -9.99 0.62 1.15
N MET A 48 -9.47 -0.05 0.10
CA MET A 48 -9.92 -1.38 -0.29
C MET A 48 -9.77 -2.40 0.86
N LEU A 49 -8.66 -2.36 1.58
CA LEU A 49 -8.45 -3.21 2.76
C LEU A 49 -9.41 -2.86 3.91
N GLY A 50 -9.70 -1.58 4.11
CA GLY A 50 -10.66 -1.10 5.11
C GLY A 50 -12.08 -1.60 4.84
N ASP A 51 -12.54 -1.46 3.60
CA ASP A 51 -13.87 -1.93 3.17
C ASP A 51 -13.98 -3.45 3.30
N ALA A 52 -12.97 -4.18 2.81
CA ALA A 52 -12.93 -5.64 2.94
C ALA A 52 -12.86 -6.09 4.41
N GLY A 53 -12.11 -5.38 5.25
CA GLY A 53 -12.00 -5.64 6.68
C GLY A 53 -13.30 -5.40 7.44
N ALA A 54 -14.02 -4.32 7.11
CA ALA A 54 -15.33 -4.03 7.68
C ALA A 54 -16.36 -5.11 7.33
N VAL A 55 -16.38 -5.54 6.06
CA VAL A 55 -17.23 -6.67 5.62
C VAL A 55 -16.83 -7.96 6.34
N GLY A 56 -15.53 -8.24 6.49
CA GLY A 56 -15.04 -9.39 7.24
C GLY A 56 -15.49 -9.41 8.71
N ALA A 57 -15.43 -8.26 9.39
CA ALA A 57 -15.91 -8.11 10.76
C ALA A 57 -17.43 -8.32 10.87
N LEU A 58 -18.20 -7.81 9.91
CA LEU A 58 -19.64 -8.04 9.84
C LEU A 58 -19.98 -9.52 9.66
N VAL A 59 -19.29 -10.21 8.76
CA VAL A 59 -19.45 -11.66 8.56
C VAL A 59 -19.14 -12.41 9.85
N LEU A 60 -18.08 -12.04 10.56
CA LEU A 60 -17.74 -12.62 11.86
C LEU A 60 -18.86 -12.43 12.89
N ALA A 61 -19.44 -11.23 12.98
CA ALA A 61 -20.55 -10.95 13.90
C ALA A 61 -21.80 -11.80 13.59
N ILE A 62 -22.12 -11.99 12.30
CA ILE A 62 -23.23 -12.86 11.87
C ILE A 62 -22.96 -14.32 12.27
N LEU A 63 -21.73 -14.80 12.05
CA LEU A 63 -21.35 -16.18 12.39
C LEU A 63 -21.44 -16.43 13.91
N VAL A 64 -20.99 -15.48 14.72
CA VAL A 64 -21.11 -15.57 16.19
C VAL A 64 -22.59 -15.64 16.60
N GLY A 65 -23.46 -14.78 16.06
CA GLY A 65 -24.89 -14.79 16.39
C GLY A 65 -25.69 -15.98 15.84
N LEU A 66 -25.12 -16.78 14.93
CA LEU A 66 -25.71 -18.03 14.42
C LEU A 66 -25.30 -19.26 15.24
N TYR A 67 -24.17 -19.17 15.95
CA TYR A 67 -23.64 -20.23 16.80
C TYR A 67 -24.00 -20.05 18.29
N ASP A 68 -24.64 -18.93 18.63
CA ASP A 68 -25.28 -18.64 19.93
C ASP A 68 -26.74 -19.11 19.94
#